data_AF-A0A3Q1BBF2-F1
#
_entry.id   AF-A0A3Q1BBF2-F1
#
_cell.length_a   1.000
_cell.length_b   1.000
_cell.length_c   1.000
_cell.angle_alpha   90.00
_cell.angle_beta   90.00
_cell.angle_gamma   90.00
#
_symmetry.space_group_name_H-M   'P 1'
#
loop_
_entity.id
_entity.type
_entity.pdbx_description
1 polymer ?
#
loop_
_entity_poly.entity_id
_entity_poly.type
_entity_poly.pdbx_seq_one_letter_code
_entity_poly.pdbx_strand_id
1 'polypeptide(L)'
;MFDLNNGWNLSFAGCGFLGIYHIGVASCLLEKAPYLIKGATKLYGASAGALTASVLASQAAITKCCEDVLEVAKEARKRNLGPLHPTFNLVKVIRSGLTRDLPSDAHVLASGRLCVSLTRVSDGENVLVSEFSSKEELIQALICSCFIPIYCGLIPPSFRGVRYVDGGISDNLPQSELKNTITISPFSGECDICPRDNSTSFHELRFTNTSIQINLGNMYRLSRALFPPEPKVLAEMCQSGYKDALRFLEENNLLMLQHPSPGPALPESPASCCCKQTETTKEWVLRRLLLLQKQHWWLDEHIALPTPIKKVFCEACQDKSGLYAKVSEMLPVRVASYMLMPYTLPVQSAYSVAQRFVEWIPEVPADVRWLFGVAGEVYRQAWKGQSVHSISEPCLRKCLSEPPLPSECDSAMPRDILPALSSFDLHGNYWEIPKSTSSSAHPHPPLIAPSSPQQVCFFVGSQDESPSPAPQ
;
A
#
# COMPACT_ATOMS: atom_id res chain seq x y z
N MET A 1 22.02 -2.80 4.49
CA MET A 1 22.02 -4.15 5.08
C MET A 1 20.96 -4.15 6.16
N PHE A 2 20.03 -5.09 6.11
CA PHE A 2 18.89 -5.21 7.02
C PHE A 2 19.36 -5.78 8.37
N ASP A 3 18.90 -5.24 9.50
CA ASP A 3 19.38 -5.62 10.82
C ASP A 3 18.35 -6.46 11.58
N LEU A 4 18.51 -7.78 11.51
CA LEU A 4 17.63 -8.71 12.20
C LEU A 4 17.77 -8.69 13.74
N ASN A 5 18.76 -8.00 14.31
CA ASN A 5 18.98 -7.98 15.77
C ASN A 5 18.25 -6.83 16.47
N ASN A 6 18.08 -5.69 15.79
CA ASN A 6 17.46 -4.49 16.36
C ASN A 6 15.93 -4.39 16.16
N GLY A 7 15.30 -5.43 15.62
CA GLY A 7 13.86 -5.49 15.37
C GLY A 7 13.45 -4.72 14.10
N TRP A 8 12.59 -5.33 13.28
CA TRP A 8 12.25 -4.82 11.95
C TRP A 8 10.74 -4.71 11.72
N ASN A 9 10.36 -3.96 10.69
CA ASN A 9 8.97 -3.76 10.30
C ASN A 9 8.73 -4.13 8.83
N LEU A 10 7.47 -4.30 8.45
CA LEU A 10 7.03 -4.28 7.05
C LEU A 10 6.03 -3.14 6.86
N SER A 11 6.03 -2.49 5.69
CA SER A 11 5.04 -1.46 5.33
C SER A 11 4.46 -1.71 3.94
N PHE A 12 3.13 -1.84 3.86
CA PHE A 12 2.39 -2.16 2.64
C PHE A 12 1.66 -0.94 2.08
N ALA A 13 2.02 -0.52 0.86
CA ALA A 13 1.46 0.66 0.20
C ALA A 13 -0.06 0.56 -0.03
N GLY A 14 -0.79 1.66 0.11
CA GLY A 14 -2.17 1.74 -0.40
C GLY A 14 -2.21 1.69 -1.93
N CYS A 15 -3.16 0.92 -2.48
CA CYS A 15 -3.14 0.56 -3.91
C CYS A 15 -4.47 0.02 -4.49
N GLY A 16 -5.60 0.12 -3.76
CA GLY A 16 -6.91 -0.35 -4.23
C GLY A 16 -6.91 -1.81 -4.72
N PHE A 17 -7.44 -2.06 -5.92
CA PHE A 17 -7.51 -3.40 -6.50
C PHE A 17 -6.15 -4.06 -6.81
N LEU A 18 -5.03 -3.32 -6.73
CA LEU A 18 -3.70 -3.94 -6.76
C LEU A 18 -3.32 -4.66 -5.45
N GLY A 19 -4.18 -4.71 -4.44
CA GLY A 19 -3.96 -5.54 -3.24
C GLY A 19 -3.68 -7.02 -3.54
N ILE A 20 -4.05 -7.49 -4.74
CA ILE A 20 -3.68 -8.82 -5.25
C ILE A 20 -2.15 -9.00 -5.41
N TYR A 21 -1.40 -7.93 -5.64
CA TYR A 21 0.07 -7.92 -5.64
C TYR A 21 0.61 -8.17 -4.22
N HIS A 22 0.06 -7.48 -3.22
CA HIS A 22 0.42 -7.67 -1.81
C HIS A 22 0.11 -9.09 -1.33
N ILE A 23 -0.97 -9.70 -1.79
CA ILE A 23 -1.28 -11.11 -1.57
C ILE A 23 -0.19 -12.02 -2.17
N GLY A 24 0.35 -11.68 -3.34
CA GLY A 24 1.50 -12.36 -3.95
C GLY A 24 2.78 -12.25 -3.11
N VAL A 25 3.11 -11.04 -2.68
CA VAL A 25 4.25 -10.74 -1.79
C VAL A 25 4.12 -11.51 -0.47
N ALA A 26 2.98 -11.36 0.21
CA ALA A 26 2.65 -12.03 1.46
C ALA A 26 2.75 -13.57 1.33
N SER A 27 2.25 -14.12 0.21
CA SER A 27 2.35 -15.55 -0.08
C SER A 27 3.80 -16.03 -0.22
N CYS A 28 4.67 -15.24 -0.87
CA CYS A 28 6.09 -15.56 -0.97
C CYS A 28 6.80 -15.48 0.39
N LEU A 29 6.57 -14.40 1.15
CA LEU A 29 7.18 -14.21 2.47
C LEU A 29 6.75 -15.32 3.45
N LEU A 30 5.47 -15.70 3.46
CA LEU A 30 4.97 -16.81 4.30
C LEU A 30 5.52 -18.19 3.89
N GLU A 31 5.89 -18.40 2.62
CA GLU A 31 6.43 -19.67 2.12
C GLU A 31 7.95 -19.77 2.29
N LYS A 32 8.69 -18.71 1.93
CA LYS A 32 10.16 -18.72 1.78
C LYS A 32 10.91 -18.12 2.97
N ALA A 33 10.29 -17.22 3.73
CA ALA A 33 10.90 -16.52 4.85
C ALA A 33 9.88 -16.18 5.95
N PRO A 34 9.09 -17.15 6.46
CA PRO A 34 7.99 -16.88 7.40
C PRO A 34 8.44 -16.22 8.71
N TYR A 35 9.72 -16.34 9.05
CA TYR A 35 10.33 -15.64 10.18
C TYR A 35 10.26 -14.11 10.02
N LEU A 36 10.37 -13.55 8.80
CA LEU A 36 10.25 -12.11 8.54
C LEU A 36 8.87 -11.57 8.91
N ILE A 37 7.79 -12.32 8.64
CA ILE A 37 6.45 -11.95 9.10
C ILE A 37 6.31 -12.14 10.61
N LYS A 38 6.77 -13.29 11.14
CA LYS A 38 6.58 -13.66 12.55
C LYS A 38 7.37 -12.79 13.54
N GLY A 39 8.60 -12.41 13.18
CA GLY A 39 9.49 -11.56 13.98
C GLY A 39 9.35 -10.06 13.75
N ALA A 40 8.56 -9.62 12.76
CA ALA A 40 8.32 -8.20 12.54
C ALA A 40 7.61 -7.56 13.75
N THR A 41 8.23 -6.51 14.28
CA THR A 41 7.76 -5.74 15.43
C THR A 41 6.47 -5.00 15.11
N LYS A 42 6.38 -4.39 13.92
CA LYS A 42 5.15 -3.77 13.39
C LYS A 42 4.90 -4.15 11.94
N LEU A 43 3.62 -4.22 11.57
CA LEU A 43 3.12 -4.35 10.21
C LEU A 43 2.28 -3.10 9.88
N TYR A 44 2.83 -2.20 9.08
CA TYR A 44 2.17 -0.96 8.65
C TYR A 44 1.40 -1.16 7.35
N GLY A 45 0.34 -0.38 7.15
CA GLY A 45 -0.25 -0.23 5.83
C GLY A 45 -1.32 0.85 5.73
N ALA A 46 -1.61 1.25 4.50
CA ALA A 46 -2.74 2.10 4.13
C ALA A 46 -3.67 1.33 3.17
N SER A 47 -4.98 1.59 3.19
CA SER A 47 -5.93 1.07 2.21
C SER A 47 -5.82 -0.46 2.01
N ALA A 48 -5.76 -0.93 0.77
CA ALA A 48 -5.53 -2.34 0.45
C ALA A 48 -4.24 -2.95 1.08
N GLY A 49 -3.21 -2.14 1.33
CA GLY A 49 -2.03 -2.57 2.09
C GLY A 49 -2.34 -2.83 3.57
N ALA A 50 -3.19 -2.00 4.19
CA ALA A 50 -3.69 -2.24 5.55
C ALA A 50 -4.52 -3.53 5.64
N LEU A 51 -5.29 -3.86 4.60
CA LEU A 51 -6.03 -5.14 4.53
C LEU A 51 -5.06 -6.33 4.57
N THR A 52 -4.03 -6.38 3.72
CA THR A 52 -3.04 -7.46 3.74
C THR A 52 -2.23 -7.49 5.05
N ALA A 53 -1.82 -6.33 5.57
CA ALA A 53 -1.13 -6.23 6.85
C ALA A 53 -2.00 -6.77 8.01
N SER A 54 -3.31 -6.51 8.00
CA SER A 54 -4.22 -7.02 9.03
C SER A 54 -4.36 -8.55 9.01
N VAL A 55 -4.44 -9.14 7.82
CA VAL A 55 -4.49 -10.60 7.62
C VAL A 55 -3.20 -11.26 8.13
N LEU A 56 -2.04 -10.63 7.88
CA LEU A 56 -0.75 -11.10 8.40
C LEU A 56 -0.61 -10.94 9.92
N ALA A 57 -1.07 -9.82 10.48
CA ALA A 57 -1.03 -9.56 11.93
C ALA A 57 -1.96 -10.51 12.70
N SER A 58 -3.20 -10.68 12.24
CA SER A 58 -4.19 -11.58 12.84
C SER A 58 -4.02 -13.05 12.48
N GLN A 59 -2.96 -13.42 11.72
CA GLN A 59 -2.70 -14.78 11.24
C GLN A 59 -3.88 -15.41 10.47
N ALA A 60 -4.69 -14.58 9.81
CA ALA A 60 -5.82 -15.03 9.01
C ALA A 60 -5.35 -15.68 7.68
N ALA A 61 -6.24 -16.46 7.05
CA ALA A 61 -5.90 -17.17 5.83
C ALA A 61 -5.70 -16.21 4.64
N ILE A 62 -4.46 -16.04 4.18
CA ILE A 62 -4.13 -15.21 2.99
C ILE A 62 -4.87 -15.66 1.73
N THR A 63 -5.25 -16.94 1.65
CA THR A 63 -6.12 -17.50 0.60
C THR A 63 -7.52 -16.89 0.62
N LYS A 64 -8.09 -16.60 1.80
CA LYS A 64 -9.38 -15.90 1.91
C LYS A 64 -9.32 -14.45 1.49
N CYS A 65 -8.25 -13.74 1.86
CA CYS A 65 -7.99 -12.40 1.32
C CYS A 65 -7.91 -12.39 -0.22
N CYS A 66 -7.39 -13.46 -0.84
CA CYS A 66 -7.41 -13.64 -2.30
C CYS A 66 -8.83 -13.85 -2.85
N GLU A 67 -9.63 -14.71 -2.23
CA GLU A 67 -11.05 -14.91 -2.56
C GLU A 67 -11.85 -13.59 -2.44
N ASP A 68 -11.65 -12.84 -1.35
CA ASP A 68 -12.28 -11.53 -1.09
C ASP A 68 -11.96 -10.51 -2.20
N VAL A 69 -10.68 -10.31 -2.51
CA VAL A 69 -10.26 -9.35 -3.54
C VAL A 69 -10.84 -9.71 -4.92
N LEU A 70 -10.96 -11.01 -5.23
CA LEU A 70 -11.61 -11.49 -6.44
C LEU A 70 -13.14 -11.33 -6.42
N GLU A 71 -13.80 -11.52 -5.27
CA GLU A 71 -15.23 -11.27 -5.08
C GLU A 71 -15.57 -9.78 -5.26
N VAL A 72 -14.84 -8.89 -4.58
CA VAL A 72 -14.98 -7.43 -4.72
C VAL A 72 -14.74 -7.00 -6.16
N ALA A 73 -13.69 -7.52 -6.81
CA ALA A 73 -13.37 -7.21 -8.21
C ALA A 73 -14.43 -7.74 -9.19
N LYS A 74 -15.07 -8.89 -8.88
CA LYS A 74 -16.17 -9.47 -9.67
C LYS A 74 -17.44 -8.62 -9.56
N GLU A 75 -17.84 -8.21 -8.36
CA GLU A 75 -18.98 -7.31 -8.18
C GLU A 75 -18.73 -5.92 -8.78
N ALA A 76 -17.49 -5.42 -8.72
CA ALA A 76 -17.09 -4.18 -9.40
C ALA A 76 -17.22 -4.26 -10.93
N ARG A 77 -16.86 -5.40 -11.57
CA ARG A 77 -17.00 -5.58 -13.04
C ARG A 77 -18.43 -5.87 -13.52
N LYS A 78 -19.41 -6.03 -12.61
CA LYS A 78 -20.74 -6.60 -12.90
C LYS A 78 -21.70 -5.73 -13.72
N ARG A 79 -21.38 -4.44 -13.94
CA ARG A 79 -22.24 -3.45 -14.62
C ARG A 79 -21.39 -2.48 -15.45
N ASN A 80 -22.00 -1.80 -16.43
CA ASN A 80 -21.28 -1.04 -17.46
C ASN A 80 -20.44 0.16 -16.93
N LEU A 81 -20.76 0.73 -15.77
CA LEU A 81 -19.93 1.77 -15.11
C LEU A 81 -18.82 1.19 -14.23
N GLY A 82 -18.69 -0.13 -14.16
CA GLY A 82 -17.77 -0.80 -13.26
C GLY A 82 -18.00 -0.39 -11.79
N PRO A 83 -16.94 -0.07 -11.02
CA PRO A 83 -17.06 0.35 -9.63
C PRO A 83 -17.74 1.72 -9.45
N LEU A 84 -17.86 2.54 -10.51
CA LEU A 84 -18.58 3.83 -10.45
C LEU A 84 -20.11 3.67 -10.53
N HIS A 85 -20.63 2.44 -10.63
CA HIS A 85 -22.07 2.21 -10.64
C HIS A 85 -22.68 2.45 -9.24
N PRO A 86 -23.76 3.24 -9.08
CA PRO A 86 -24.25 3.65 -7.75
C PRO A 86 -24.62 2.47 -6.82
N THR A 87 -25.12 1.37 -7.40
CA THR A 87 -25.45 0.12 -6.69
C THR A 87 -24.24 -0.69 -6.22
N PHE A 88 -23.01 -0.35 -6.62
CA PHE A 88 -21.80 -0.93 -6.05
C PHE A 88 -21.51 -0.21 -4.73
N ASN A 89 -21.23 -0.97 -3.67
CA ASN A 89 -20.92 -0.43 -2.35
C ASN A 89 -19.67 -1.14 -1.83
N LEU A 90 -18.50 -0.60 -2.19
CA LEU A 90 -17.19 -1.18 -1.87
C LEU A 90 -17.02 -1.40 -0.35
N VAL A 91 -17.43 -0.41 0.45
CA VAL A 91 -17.43 -0.46 1.92
C VAL A 91 -18.21 -1.66 2.45
N LYS A 92 -19.39 -1.94 1.88
CA LYS A 92 -20.22 -3.08 2.29
C LYS A 92 -19.58 -4.42 1.95
N VAL A 93 -19.00 -4.57 0.75
CA VAL A 93 -18.35 -5.84 0.36
C VAL A 93 -17.09 -6.10 1.20
N ILE A 94 -16.23 -5.08 1.40
CA ILE A 94 -15.05 -5.19 2.27
C ILE A 94 -15.45 -5.53 3.70
N ARG A 95 -16.47 -4.84 4.27
CA ARG A 95 -16.94 -5.12 5.64
C ARG A 95 -17.47 -6.55 5.77
N SER A 96 -18.21 -7.05 4.77
CA SER A 96 -18.71 -8.43 4.76
C SER A 96 -17.58 -9.47 4.71
N GLY A 97 -16.56 -9.29 3.88
CA GLY A 97 -15.38 -10.17 3.85
C GLY A 97 -14.61 -10.15 5.17
N LEU A 98 -14.24 -8.97 5.66
CA LEU A 98 -13.52 -8.84 6.94
C LEU A 98 -14.30 -9.41 8.15
N THR A 99 -15.64 -9.28 8.16
CA THR A 99 -16.48 -9.88 9.20
C THR A 99 -16.50 -11.41 9.11
N ARG A 100 -16.46 -11.96 7.88
CA ARG A 100 -16.50 -13.39 7.56
C ARG A 100 -15.17 -14.10 7.85
N ASP A 101 -14.05 -13.53 7.40
CA ASP A 101 -12.78 -14.26 7.28
C ASP A 101 -11.67 -13.85 8.28
N LEU A 102 -11.83 -12.73 9.02
CA LEU A 102 -10.96 -12.47 10.18
C LEU A 102 -11.37 -13.36 11.38
N PRO A 103 -10.41 -13.84 12.20
CA PRO A 103 -10.70 -14.46 13.50
C PRO A 103 -11.50 -13.57 14.47
N SER A 104 -12.12 -14.16 15.49
CA SER A 104 -12.82 -13.42 16.55
C SER A 104 -11.85 -12.59 17.42
N ASP A 105 -10.69 -13.16 17.71
CA ASP A 105 -9.57 -12.58 18.46
C ASP A 105 -8.61 -11.77 17.57
N ALA A 106 -8.94 -11.53 16.29
CA ALA A 106 -8.09 -10.81 15.35
C ALA A 106 -7.64 -9.44 15.86
N HIS A 107 -8.48 -8.77 16.66
CA HIS A 107 -8.17 -7.50 17.31
C HIS A 107 -7.11 -7.62 18.42
N VAL A 108 -7.07 -8.74 19.15
CA VAL A 108 -6.02 -9.03 20.15
C VAL A 108 -4.69 -9.33 19.46
N LEU A 109 -4.72 -10.14 18.38
CA LEU A 109 -3.54 -10.49 17.60
C LEU A 109 -2.97 -9.32 16.78
N ALA A 110 -3.82 -8.36 16.40
CA ALA A 110 -3.43 -7.15 15.68
C ALA A 110 -3.03 -5.99 16.59
N SER A 111 -3.58 -5.88 17.81
CA SER A 111 -3.24 -4.78 18.73
C SER A 111 -1.76 -4.77 19.08
N GLY A 112 -1.18 -3.58 19.16
CA GLY A 112 0.26 -3.40 19.38
C GLY A 112 1.16 -3.84 18.21
N ARG A 113 0.64 -4.45 17.13
CA ARG A 113 1.45 -5.03 16.03
C ARG A 113 1.06 -4.50 14.64
N LEU A 114 -0.23 -4.44 14.33
CA LEU A 114 -0.74 -3.78 13.14
C LEU A 114 -0.71 -2.25 13.35
N CYS A 115 -0.39 -1.49 12.31
CA CYS A 115 -0.49 -0.04 12.30
C CYS A 115 -1.24 0.41 11.04
N VAL A 116 -2.49 0.84 11.20
CA VAL A 116 -3.37 1.27 10.09
C VAL A 116 -3.26 2.78 9.90
N SER A 117 -2.88 3.21 8.69
CA SER A 117 -2.89 4.62 8.28
C SER A 117 -4.31 5.09 7.98
N LEU A 118 -4.70 6.23 8.56
CA LEU A 118 -5.97 6.92 8.34
C LEU A 118 -5.73 8.41 8.06
N THR A 119 -6.43 8.98 7.09
CA THR A 119 -6.41 10.44 6.86
C THR A 119 -7.59 11.09 7.60
N ARG A 120 -7.31 12.02 8.53
CA ARG A 120 -8.34 12.69 9.35
C ARG A 120 -9.01 13.82 8.56
N VAL A 121 -10.35 13.86 8.57
CA VAL A 121 -11.14 14.75 7.68
C VAL A 121 -11.14 16.23 8.12
N SER A 122 -10.93 16.52 9.40
CA SER A 122 -10.99 17.89 9.94
C SER A 122 -9.83 18.80 9.50
N ASP A 123 -8.69 18.20 9.18
CA ASP A 123 -7.39 18.86 9.04
C ASP A 123 -6.48 18.22 7.98
N GLY A 124 -6.80 17.02 7.49
CA GLY A 124 -5.99 16.29 6.49
C GLY A 124 -4.82 15.49 7.08
N GLU A 125 -4.61 15.58 8.38
CA GLU A 125 -3.49 14.95 9.11
C GLU A 125 -3.58 13.42 9.12
N ASN A 126 -2.41 12.76 9.10
CA ASN A 126 -2.35 11.31 9.24
C ASN A 126 -2.55 10.86 10.71
N VAL A 127 -3.19 9.71 10.89
CA VAL A 127 -3.26 9.01 12.17
C VAL A 127 -2.95 7.53 11.96
N LEU A 128 -1.88 7.04 12.60
CA LEU A 128 -1.59 5.62 12.72
C LEU A 128 -2.32 5.03 13.92
N VAL A 129 -3.22 4.08 13.68
CA VAL A 129 -3.97 3.35 14.71
C VAL A 129 -3.38 1.95 14.88
N SER A 130 -2.95 1.60 16.10
CA SER A 130 -2.42 0.27 16.42
C SER A 130 -3.17 -0.52 17.49
N GLU A 131 -4.12 0.08 18.20
CA GLU A 131 -4.80 -0.57 19.34
C GLU A 131 -6.30 -0.73 19.06
N PHE A 132 -6.83 -1.93 19.23
CA PHE A 132 -8.20 -2.33 18.86
C PHE A 132 -8.86 -3.15 19.97
N SER A 133 -9.91 -2.60 20.58
CA SER A 133 -10.67 -3.21 21.69
C SER A 133 -11.65 -4.30 21.27
N SER A 134 -11.98 -4.40 19.98
CA SER A 134 -12.88 -5.41 19.42
C SER A 134 -12.60 -5.70 17.95
N LYS A 135 -13.13 -6.83 17.44
CA LYS A 135 -13.06 -7.18 16.01
C LYS A 135 -13.71 -6.09 15.16
N GLU A 136 -14.84 -5.56 15.63
CA GLU A 136 -15.64 -4.53 14.99
C GLU A 136 -14.87 -3.20 14.92
N GLU A 137 -14.08 -2.86 15.95
CA GLU A 137 -13.22 -1.68 15.93
C GLU A 137 -12.06 -1.84 14.93
N LEU A 138 -11.40 -3.01 14.90
CA LEU A 138 -10.39 -3.32 13.87
C LEU A 138 -10.96 -3.21 12.45
N ILE A 139 -12.12 -3.80 12.20
CA ILE A 139 -12.82 -3.72 10.91
C ILE A 139 -13.17 -2.26 10.58
N GLN A 140 -13.61 -1.46 11.56
CA GLN A 140 -13.96 -0.07 11.33
C GLN A 140 -12.73 0.80 10.99
N ALA A 141 -11.57 0.55 11.60
CA ALA A 141 -10.32 1.18 11.20
C ALA A 141 -9.93 0.84 9.76
N LEU A 142 -9.98 -0.45 9.39
CA LEU A 142 -9.68 -0.90 8.02
C LEU A 142 -10.64 -0.31 6.98
N ILE A 143 -11.94 -0.20 7.32
CA ILE A 143 -12.96 0.46 6.47
C ILE A 143 -12.67 1.95 6.30
N CYS A 144 -12.24 2.65 7.34
CA CYS A 144 -11.79 4.05 7.23
C CYS A 144 -10.55 4.16 6.31
N SER A 145 -9.56 3.28 6.50
CA SER A 145 -8.32 3.25 5.72
C SER A 145 -8.53 2.98 4.24
N CYS A 146 -9.65 2.34 3.85
CA CYS A 146 -10.04 2.07 2.45
C CYS A 146 -11.12 3.02 1.91
N PHE A 147 -11.52 4.07 2.65
CA PHE A 147 -12.60 4.97 2.21
C PHE A 147 -12.08 6.07 1.29
N ILE A 148 -11.99 5.77 -0.01
CA ILE A 148 -11.68 6.78 -1.03
C ILE A 148 -12.92 7.70 -1.20
N PRO A 149 -12.82 9.02 -0.96
CA PRO A 149 -13.95 9.95 -1.11
C PRO A 149 -14.53 9.95 -2.52
N ILE A 150 -15.85 10.21 -2.63
CA ILE A 150 -16.65 10.17 -3.87
C ILE A 150 -16.80 8.76 -4.45
N TYR A 151 -15.70 7.99 -4.54
CA TYR A 151 -15.63 6.63 -5.07
C TYR A 151 -16.33 5.61 -4.16
N CYS A 152 -16.02 5.60 -2.86
CA CYS A 152 -16.70 4.76 -1.88
C CYS A 152 -18.07 5.34 -1.45
N GLY A 153 -18.17 6.67 -1.37
CA GLY A 153 -19.37 7.40 -0.98
C GLY A 153 -19.10 8.88 -0.70
N LEU A 154 -20.13 9.61 -0.27
CA LEU A 154 -20.04 11.04 0.04
C LEU A 154 -19.75 11.33 1.52
N ILE A 155 -20.29 10.53 2.44
CA ILE A 155 -20.08 10.73 3.88
C ILE A 155 -18.98 9.77 4.37
N PRO A 156 -17.88 10.29 4.96
CA PRO A 156 -16.82 9.45 5.50
C PRO A 156 -17.27 8.65 6.74
N PRO A 157 -16.79 7.41 6.91
CA PRO A 157 -17.01 6.64 8.13
C PRO A 157 -16.39 7.33 9.35
N SER A 158 -16.90 6.99 10.54
CA SER A 158 -16.33 7.43 11.80
C SER A 158 -15.58 6.31 12.52
N PHE A 159 -14.45 6.66 13.13
CA PHE A 159 -13.70 5.83 14.06
C PHE A 159 -13.48 6.64 15.35
N ARG A 160 -13.83 6.08 16.52
CA ARG A 160 -13.78 6.77 17.82
C ARG A 160 -14.42 8.17 17.84
N GLY A 161 -15.50 8.37 17.07
CA GLY A 161 -16.24 9.64 16.96
C GLY A 161 -15.63 10.68 15.99
N VAL A 162 -14.42 10.45 15.49
CA VAL A 162 -13.74 11.30 14.49
C VAL A 162 -13.99 10.74 13.08
N ARG A 163 -13.92 11.57 12.04
CA ARG A 163 -14.12 11.18 10.63
C ARG A 163 -12.79 10.93 9.92
N TYR A 164 -12.74 9.85 9.13
CA TYR A 164 -11.54 9.43 8.42
C TYR A 164 -11.84 9.00 6.98
N VAL A 165 -10.86 9.22 6.11
CA VAL A 165 -10.83 8.78 4.72
C VAL A 165 -9.54 7.98 4.47
N ASP A 166 -9.39 7.44 3.26
CA ASP A 166 -8.32 6.52 2.89
C ASP A 166 -6.93 7.01 3.37
N GLY A 167 -6.18 6.12 4.02
CA GLY A 167 -4.88 6.45 4.62
C GLY A 167 -3.87 6.95 3.58
N GLY A 168 -3.99 6.46 2.34
CA GLY A 168 -3.13 6.84 1.22
C GLY A 168 -3.34 8.25 0.68
N ILE A 169 -4.24 9.04 1.28
CA ILE A 169 -4.39 10.48 0.97
C ILE A 169 -3.40 11.33 1.80
N SER A 170 -2.86 10.80 2.90
CA SER A 170 -1.88 11.50 3.75
C SER A 170 -0.56 10.71 3.90
N ASP A 171 -0.62 9.42 4.22
CA ASP A 171 0.54 8.53 4.29
C ASP A 171 0.21 7.16 3.72
N ASN A 172 0.62 6.93 2.46
CA ASN A 172 0.30 5.72 1.71
C ASN A 172 1.29 4.58 1.96
N LEU A 173 2.50 4.87 2.44
CA LEU A 173 3.53 3.88 2.76
C LEU A 173 4.18 4.25 4.12
N PRO A 174 3.50 3.97 5.24
CA PRO A 174 3.89 4.53 6.52
C PRO A 174 5.23 4.02 7.03
N GLN A 175 5.98 4.90 7.70
CA GLN A 175 7.27 4.60 8.32
C GLN A 175 8.33 4.03 7.34
N SER A 176 8.25 4.42 6.05
CA SER A 176 9.22 4.07 5.01
C SER A 176 10.61 4.68 5.23
N GLU A 177 10.72 5.77 6.00
CA GLU A 177 11.99 6.43 6.31
C GLU A 177 12.80 5.72 7.42
N LEU A 178 12.20 4.76 8.12
CA LEU A 178 12.90 3.97 9.14
C LEU A 178 13.82 2.94 8.47
N LYS A 179 15.12 3.01 8.76
CA LYS A 179 16.20 2.16 8.18
C LYS A 179 16.02 0.63 8.31
N ASN A 180 15.01 0.15 9.05
CA ASN A 180 14.73 -1.27 9.26
C ASN A 180 13.25 -1.64 8.97
N THR A 181 12.57 -0.86 8.12
CA THR A 181 11.26 -1.19 7.56
C THR A 181 11.46 -1.73 6.14
N ILE A 182 11.01 -2.96 5.85
CA ILE A 182 10.88 -3.45 4.47
C ILE A 182 9.67 -2.75 3.85
N THR A 183 9.86 -2.10 2.70
CA THR A 183 8.82 -1.38 1.98
C THR A 183 8.25 -2.20 0.81
N ILE A 184 6.91 -2.31 0.75
CA ILE A 184 6.21 -3.11 -0.27
C ILE A 184 5.25 -2.20 -1.05
N SER A 185 5.48 -2.06 -2.36
CA SER A 185 4.65 -1.26 -3.25
C SER A 185 4.37 -2.01 -4.56
N PRO A 186 3.13 -2.02 -5.07
CA PRO A 186 2.85 -2.55 -6.41
C PRO A 186 3.26 -1.57 -7.52
N PHE A 187 3.72 -0.36 -7.20
CA PHE A 187 4.21 0.63 -8.17
C PHE A 187 5.74 0.57 -8.24
N SER A 188 6.30 0.68 -9.45
CA SER A 188 7.75 0.70 -9.66
C SER A 188 8.35 2.00 -9.13
N GLY A 189 9.42 1.91 -8.34
CA GLY A 189 10.05 3.02 -7.62
C GLY A 189 11.04 2.50 -6.58
N GLU A 190 11.42 3.35 -5.63
CA GLU A 190 12.49 3.07 -4.65
C GLU A 190 12.05 2.19 -3.45
N CYS A 191 11.10 1.28 -3.65
CA CYS A 191 10.63 0.36 -2.60
C CYS A 191 11.33 -1.01 -2.70
N ASP A 192 11.67 -1.61 -1.56
CA ASP A 192 12.40 -2.89 -1.46
C ASP A 192 11.74 -4.01 -2.27
N ILE A 193 10.42 -4.13 -2.16
CA ILE A 193 9.59 -5.10 -2.88
C ILE A 193 8.62 -4.34 -3.80
N CYS A 194 9.06 -4.06 -5.02
CA CYS A 194 8.25 -3.50 -6.10
C CYS A 194 8.58 -4.13 -7.47
N PRO A 195 7.72 -3.92 -8.50
CA PRO A 195 8.04 -4.28 -9.88
C PRO A 195 9.23 -3.45 -10.38
N ARG A 196 10.16 -4.06 -11.11
CA ARG A 196 11.21 -3.32 -11.85
C ARG A 196 10.77 -3.13 -13.30
N ASP A 197 10.43 -1.90 -13.69
CA ASP A 197 10.16 -1.54 -15.08
C ASP A 197 11.46 -1.23 -15.82
N ASN A 198 11.62 -1.70 -17.06
CA ASN A 198 12.84 -1.52 -17.86
C ASN A 198 13.09 -0.08 -18.34
N SER A 199 12.28 0.90 -17.95
CA SER A 199 12.42 2.31 -18.34
C SER A 199 13.29 3.07 -17.34
N THR A 200 14.42 3.61 -17.79
CA THR A 200 15.25 4.57 -17.02
C THR A 200 14.57 5.94 -16.94
N SER A 201 13.41 6.00 -16.30
CA SER A 201 12.59 7.21 -16.16
C SER A 201 13.13 8.05 -15.00
N PHE A 202 13.97 9.05 -15.29
CA PHE A 202 14.60 9.97 -14.33
C PHE A 202 13.61 10.92 -13.60
N HIS A 203 12.32 10.60 -13.58
CA HIS A 203 11.27 11.39 -12.96
C HIS A 203 10.44 10.50 -12.01
N GLU A 204 10.76 10.62 -10.72
CA GLU A 204 10.01 10.04 -9.61
C GLU A 204 8.92 11.02 -9.14
N LEU A 205 7.70 10.52 -8.97
CA LEU A 205 6.65 11.20 -8.23
C LEU A 205 6.58 10.58 -6.82
N ARG A 206 7.01 11.34 -5.80
CA ARG A 206 6.78 10.96 -4.41
C ARG A 206 5.38 11.38 -3.97
N PHE A 207 4.46 10.43 -3.90
CA PHE A 207 3.08 10.66 -3.45
C PHE A 207 2.91 10.03 -2.06
N THR A 208 2.69 10.85 -1.03
CA THR A 208 2.37 10.40 0.35
C THR A 208 3.28 9.26 0.82
N ASN A 209 4.58 9.55 0.91
CA ASN A 209 5.68 8.62 1.25
C ASN A 209 5.90 7.42 0.31
N THR A 210 5.09 7.25 -0.75
CA THR A 210 5.29 6.22 -1.79
C THR A 210 6.10 6.78 -2.96
N SER A 211 7.17 6.09 -3.34
CA SER A 211 7.92 6.34 -4.57
C SER A 211 7.20 5.74 -5.78
N ILE A 212 6.88 6.56 -6.79
CA ILE A 212 6.22 6.11 -8.03
C ILE A 212 6.94 6.72 -9.24
N GLN A 213 7.64 5.92 -10.03
CA GLN A 213 8.23 6.37 -11.30
C GLN A 213 7.14 6.77 -12.30
N ILE A 214 7.34 7.89 -13.01
CA ILE A 214 6.43 8.35 -14.07
C ILE A 214 6.70 7.53 -15.34
N ASN A 215 6.08 6.36 -15.44
CA ASN A 215 6.21 5.44 -16.58
C ASN A 215 4.86 4.81 -16.98
N LEU A 216 4.79 4.24 -18.18
CA LEU A 216 3.56 3.62 -18.73
C LEU A 216 3.07 2.40 -17.92
N GLY A 217 3.98 1.65 -17.30
CA GLY A 217 3.67 0.54 -16.40
C GLY A 217 2.93 1.04 -15.16
N ASN A 218 3.42 2.11 -14.52
CA ASN A 218 2.76 2.71 -13.35
C ASN A 218 1.45 3.42 -13.70
N MET A 219 1.33 4.07 -14.86
CA MET A 219 0.04 4.55 -15.37
C MET A 219 -0.96 3.40 -15.54
N TYR A 220 -0.53 2.28 -16.14
CA TYR A 220 -1.36 1.09 -16.26
C TYR A 220 -1.77 0.54 -14.89
N ARG A 221 -0.83 0.38 -13.96
CA ARG A 221 -1.09 -0.09 -12.59
C ARG A 221 -2.07 0.83 -11.86
N LEU A 222 -1.88 2.16 -11.91
CA LEU A 222 -2.81 3.13 -11.30
C LEU A 222 -4.22 3.03 -11.89
N SER A 223 -4.34 2.81 -13.21
CA SER A 223 -5.65 2.53 -13.82
C SER A 223 -6.30 1.25 -13.28
N ARG A 224 -5.50 0.21 -12.98
CA ARG A 224 -5.98 -1.07 -12.43
C ARG A 224 -6.24 -1.05 -10.93
N ALA A 225 -5.61 -0.13 -10.18
CA ALA A 225 -5.93 0.13 -8.77
C ALA A 225 -7.38 0.62 -8.59
N LEU A 226 -7.87 1.41 -9.54
CA LEU A 226 -9.26 1.91 -9.57
C LEU A 226 -10.20 0.99 -10.36
N PHE A 227 -9.79 0.49 -11.53
CA PHE A 227 -10.65 -0.29 -12.43
C PHE A 227 -10.14 -1.74 -12.56
N PRO A 228 -10.73 -2.70 -11.81
CA PRO A 228 -10.18 -4.04 -11.68
C PRO A 228 -10.21 -4.79 -13.02
N PRO A 229 -9.07 -5.34 -13.48
CA PRO A 229 -9.01 -6.13 -14.70
C PRO A 229 -9.60 -7.54 -14.49
N GLU A 230 -9.57 -8.38 -15.52
CA GLU A 230 -10.06 -9.77 -15.46
C GLU A 230 -9.23 -10.63 -14.47
N PRO A 231 -9.81 -11.73 -13.93
CA PRO A 231 -9.12 -12.63 -12.99
C PRO A 231 -7.76 -13.16 -13.46
N LYS A 232 -7.56 -13.35 -14.78
CA LYS A 232 -6.25 -13.73 -15.36
C LYS A 232 -5.18 -12.66 -15.11
N VAL A 233 -5.51 -11.39 -15.33
CA VAL A 233 -4.58 -10.27 -15.12
C VAL A 233 -4.31 -10.04 -13.63
N LEU A 234 -5.33 -10.27 -12.77
CA LEU A 234 -5.15 -10.27 -11.32
C LEU A 234 -4.19 -11.39 -10.86
N ALA A 235 -4.23 -12.56 -11.50
CA ALA A 235 -3.28 -13.65 -11.25
C ALA A 235 -1.85 -13.31 -11.73
N GLU A 236 -1.70 -12.69 -12.90
CA GLU A 236 -0.42 -12.19 -13.41
C GLU A 236 0.19 -11.14 -12.45
N MET A 237 -0.62 -10.22 -11.91
CA MET A 237 -0.21 -9.24 -10.90
C MET A 237 0.19 -9.89 -9.58
N CYS A 238 -0.53 -10.91 -9.12
CA CYS A 238 -0.17 -11.71 -7.95
C CYS A 238 1.16 -12.46 -8.15
N GLN A 239 1.37 -13.02 -9.34
CA GLN A 239 2.63 -13.68 -9.71
C GLN A 239 3.80 -12.69 -9.78
N SER A 240 3.58 -11.43 -10.19
CA SER A 240 4.60 -10.38 -10.07
C SER A 240 4.99 -10.18 -8.62
N GLY A 241 4.04 -9.90 -7.72
CA GLY A 241 4.33 -9.68 -6.30
C GLY A 241 5.09 -10.83 -5.64
N TYR A 242 4.74 -12.07 -5.99
CA TYR A 242 5.50 -13.24 -5.54
C TYR A 242 6.94 -13.26 -6.09
N LYS A 243 7.16 -12.96 -7.37
CA LYS A 243 8.50 -12.91 -8.00
C LYS A 243 9.35 -11.76 -7.49
N ASP A 244 8.74 -10.58 -7.31
CA ASP A 244 9.40 -9.39 -6.79
C ASP A 244 9.85 -9.60 -5.33
N ALA A 245 9.02 -10.27 -4.51
CA ALA A 245 9.38 -10.68 -3.16
C ALA A 245 10.45 -11.78 -3.12
N LEU A 246 10.36 -12.79 -3.99
CA LEU A 246 11.36 -13.86 -4.09
C LEU A 246 12.75 -13.28 -4.42
N ARG A 247 12.81 -12.40 -5.42
CA ARG A 247 14.03 -11.69 -5.81
C ARG A 247 14.60 -10.87 -4.66
N PHE A 248 13.78 -10.15 -3.90
CA PHE A 248 14.24 -9.41 -2.72
C PHE A 248 14.86 -10.35 -1.66
N LEU A 249 14.27 -11.52 -1.42
CA LEU A 249 14.81 -12.51 -0.50
C LEU A 249 16.13 -13.13 -1.00
N GLU A 250 16.25 -13.35 -2.30
CA GLU A 250 17.47 -13.85 -2.95
C GLU A 250 18.60 -12.81 -2.88
N GLU A 251 18.35 -11.58 -3.34
CA GLU A 251 19.33 -10.48 -3.35
C GLU A 251 19.86 -10.11 -1.95
N ASN A 252 19.03 -10.27 -0.91
CA ASN A 252 19.42 -9.99 0.48
C ASN A 252 19.82 -11.25 1.28
N ASN A 253 19.88 -12.44 0.66
CA ASN A 253 20.18 -13.72 1.32
C ASN A 253 19.24 -14.05 2.50
N LEU A 254 17.98 -13.61 2.43
CA LEU A 254 16.94 -13.79 3.45
C LEU A 254 16.09 -15.05 3.26
N LEU A 255 16.35 -15.86 2.22
CA LEU A 255 15.71 -17.17 2.05
C LEU A 255 15.99 -18.06 3.26
N MET A 256 14.96 -18.72 3.78
CA MET A 256 15.13 -19.76 4.78
C MET A 256 15.74 -21.00 4.13
N LEU A 257 17.08 -21.09 4.16
CA LEU A 257 17.81 -22.32 3.86
C LEU A 257 17.21 -23.45 4.70
N GLN A 258 16.75 -24.51 4.03
CA GLN A 258 16.24 -25.68 4.73
C GLN A 258 17.36 -26.27 5.57
N HIS A 259 17.15 -26.39 6.89
CA HIS A 259 17.96 -27.30 7.69
C HIS A 259 17.90 -28.68 7.03
N PRO A 260 19.04 -29.37 6.84
CA PRO A 260 19.04 -30.69 6.23
C PRO A 260 18.26 -31.65 7.13
N SER A 261 17.05 -32.01 6.71
CA SER A 261 16.35 -33.15 7.30
C SER A 261 17.26 -34.37 7.18
N PRO A 262 17.46 -35.17 8.25
CA PRO A 262 18.14 -36.45 8.13
C PRO A 262 17.46 -37.26 7.02
N GLY A 263 18.24 -37.62 6.00
CA GLY A 263 17.70 -38.31 4.83
C GLY A 263 17.22 -39.71 5.21
N PRO A 264 16.00 -40.12 4.82
CA PRO A 264 15.68 -41.54 4.72
C PRO A 264 16.67 -42.19 3.74
N ALA A 265 17.18 -43.38 4.09
CA ALA A 265 18.13 -44.09 3.24
C ALA A 265 17.51 -44.47 1.88
N LEU A 266 18.39 -44.73 0.91
CA LEU A 266 18.03 -45.34 -0.38
C LEU A 266 17.14 -46.57 -0.18
N PRO A 267 15.91 -46.60 -0.70
CA PRO A 267 15.17 -47.84 -0.89
C PRO A 267 15.86 -48.66 -1.99
N GLU A 268 16.07 -49.95 -1.73
CA GLU A 268 16.56 -50.89 -2.74
C GLU A 268 15.53 -51.10 -3.86
N SER A 269 15.96 -51.74 -4.95
CA SER A 269 15.17 -51.90 -6.17
C SER A 269 13.88 -52.71 -5.98
N PRO A 270 12.71 -52.20 -6.43
CA PRO A 270 11.55 -53.06 -6.64
C PRO A 270 11.74 -53.89 -7.92
N ALA A 271 11.45 -55.19 -7.81
CA ALA A 271 11.60 -56.14 -8.91
C ALA A 271 10.54 -55.96 -10.02
N SER A 272 10.83 -56.59 -11.16
CA SER A 272 9.95 -56.75 -12.33
C SER A 272 8.47 -56.99 -11.98
N CYS A 273 7.58 -56.16 -12.53
CA CYS A 273 6.17 -56.49 -12.70
C CYS A 273 5.67 -56.07 -14.10
N CYS A 274 5.52 -57.06 -14.99
CA CYS A 274 5.07 -56.83 -16.37
C CYS A 274 3.53 -56.72 -16.47
N CYS A 275 3.01 -55.50 -16.39
CA CYS A 275 1.62 -55.18 -16.77
C CYS A 275 1.58 -54.12 -17.88
N LYS A 276 1.48 -54.56 -19.15
CA LYS A 276 1.23 -53.66 -20.28
C LYS A 276 -0.22 -53.18 -20.22
N GLN A 277 -0.45 -51.99 -19.67
CA GLN A 277 -1.72 -51.28 -19.90
C GLN A 277 -1.71 -50.71 -21.31
N THR A 278 -2.60 -51.23 -22.16
CA THR A 278 -2.88 -50.67 -23.49
C THR A 278 -3.77 -49.45 -23.30
N GLU A 279 -3.27 -48.22 -23.55
CA GLU A 279 -4.13 -47.03 -23.61
C GLU A 279 -5.30 -47.30 -24.56
N THR A 280 -6.55 -47.24 -24.07
CA THR A 280 -7.68 -47.42 -24.98
C THR A 280 -7.83 -46.20 -25.87
N THR A 281 -8.35 -46.38 -27.08
CA THR A 281 -8.63 -45.27 -28.00
C THR A 281 -9.52 -44.19 -27.37
N LYS A 282 -10.37 -44.56 -26.41
CA LYS A 282 -11.21 -43.63 -25.65
C LYS A 282 -10.39 -42.75 -24.70
N GLU A 283 -9.42 -43.31 -23.99
CA GLU A 283 -8.53 -42.55 -23.10
C GLU A 283 -7.57 -41.67 -23.89
N TRP A 284 -7.00 -42.18 -24.98
CA TRP A 284 -6.17 -41.40 -25.90
C TRP A 284 -6.95 -40.24 -26.54
N VAL A 285 -8.18 -40.48 -27.00
CA VAL A 285 -9.07 -39.43 -27.54
C VAL A 285 -9.49 -38.45 -26.44
N LEU A 286 -9.80 -38.88 -25.21
CA LEU A 286 -10.09 -37.97 -24.09
C LEU A 286 -8.87 -37.10 -23.75
N ARG A 287 -7.68 -37.68 -23.68
CA ARG A 287 -6.40 -36.98 -23.44
C ARG A 287 -6.11 -35.98 -24.57
N ARG A 288 -6.38 -36.34 -25.82
CA ARG A 288 -6.22 -35.45 -26.99
C ARG A 288 -7.31 -34.39 -27.11
N LEU A 289 -8.53 -34.66 -26.64
CA LEU A 289 -9.61 -33.67 -26.51
C LEU A 289 -9.31 -32.66 -25.39
N LEU A 290 -8.77 -33.11 -24.24
CA LEU A 290 -8.27 -32.24 -23.18
C LEU A 290 -7.15 -31.31 -23.69
N LEU A 291 -6.23 -31.83 -24.53
CA LEU A 291 -5.20 -31.03 -25.19
C LEU A 291 -5.75 -30.06 -26.25
N LEU A 292 -6.81 -30.43 -26.97
CA LEU A 292 -7.51 -29.55 -27.92
C LEU A 292 -8.39 -28.49 -27.23
N GLN A 293 -8.80 -28.71 -25.97
CA GLN A 293 -9.68 -27.81 -25.21
C GLN A 293 -8.90 -26.64 -24.59
N LYS A 294 -8.29 -25.80 -25.45
CA LYS A 294 -7.62 -24.53 -25.11
C LYS A 294 -6.64 -24.62 -23.92
N GLN A 295 -5.49 -25.28 -24.12
CA GLN A 295 -4.21 -25.08 -23.41
C GLN A 295 -4.34 -24.31 -22.07
N HIS A 296 -4.71 -25.04 -21.00
CA HIS A 296 -5.06 -24.45 -19.71
C HIS A 296 -3.88 -23.69 -19.09
N TRP A 297 -3.92 -22.35 -19.13
CA TRP A 297 -2.82 -21.48 -18.70
C TRP A 297 -2.40 -21.66 -17.22
N TRP A 298 -3.27 -22.20 -16.37
CA TRP A 298 -2.98 -22.48 -14.96
C TRP A 298 -2.24 -23.81 -14.72
N LEU A 299 -2.03 -24.62 -15.77
CA LEU A 299 -1.10 -25.77 -15.76
C LEU A 299 0.33 -25.37 -16.15
N ASP A 300 0.58 -24.09 -16.44
CA ASP A 300 1.91 -23.61 -16.81
C ASP A 300 2.88 -23.74 -15.61
N GLU A 301 3.92 -24.55 -15.82
CA GLU A 301 4.95 -24.90 -14.84
C GLU A 301 5.75 -23.67 -14.38
N HIS A 302 5.72 -22.57 -15.16
CA HIS A 302 6.37 -21.31 -14.83
C HIS A 302 5.59 -20.40 -13.85
N ILE A 303 4.40 -20.82 -13.38
CA ILE A 303 3.67 -20.10 -12.32
C ILE A 303 4.25 -20.45 -10.95
N ALA A 304 5.01 -19.53 -10.36
CA ALA A 304 5.67 -19.70 -9.04
C ALA A 304 4.73 -19.63 -7.82
N LEU A 305 3.44 -19.30 -7.99
CA LEU A 305 2.50 -19.12 -6.88
C LEU A 305 2.20 -20.44 -6.11
N PRO A 306 1.92 -20.37 -4.79
CA PRO A 306 1.53 -21.54 -4.00
C PRO A 306 0.24 -22.20 -4.51
N THR A 307 0.14 -23.52 -4.37
CA THR A 307 -1.02 -24.32 -4.82
C THR A 307 -2.38 -23.81 -4.31
N PRO A 308 -2.55 -23.37 -3.05
CA PRO A 308 -3.82 -22.78 -2.59
C PRO A 308 -4.21 -21.51 -3.35
N ILE A 309 -3.25 -20.63 -3.64
CA ILE A 309 -3.47 -19.38 -4.39
C ILE A 309 -3.74 -19.68 -5.87
N LYS A 310 -3.01 -20.62 -6.47
CA LYS A 310 -3.30 -21.15 -7.82
C LYS A 310 -4.73 -21.68 -7.93
N LYS A 311 -5.21 -22.41 -6.92
CA LYS A 311 -6.58 -22.94 -6.89
C LYS A 311 -7.62 -21.82 -6.93
N VAL A 312 -7.47 -20.78 -6.11
CA VAL A 312 -8.41 -19.64 -6.08
C VAL A 312 -8.50 -18.93 -7.44
N PHE A 313 -7.36 -18.64 -8.10
CA PHE A 313 -7.39 -18.05 -9.45
C PHE A 313 -7.96 -19.00 -10.51
N CYS A 314 -7.70 -20.30 -10.36
CA CYS A 314 -8.23 -21.34 -11.24
C CYS A 314 -9.77 -21.39 -11.14
N GLU A 315 -10.33 -21.39 -9.93
CA GLU A 315 -11.78 -21.35 -9.69
C GLU A 315 -12.38 -20.03 -10.20
N ALA A 316 -11.75 -18.87 -9.92
CA ALA A 316 -12.19 -17.56 -10.43
C ALA A 316 -12.09 -17.40 -11.96
N CYS A 317 -11.29 -18.20 -12.65
CA CYS A 317 -11.25 -18.27 -14.12
C CYS A 317 -12.16 -19.37 -14.71
N GLN A 318 -12.49 -20.41 -13.93
CA GLN A 318 -13.43 -21.47 -14.30
C GLN A 318 -14.89 -21.11 -14.03
N ASP A 319 -15.14 -20.06 -13.24
CA ASP A 319 -16.46 -19.47 -12.98
C ASP A 319 -17.07 -18.91 -14.27
N LYS A 320 -17.65 -19.82 -15.06
CA LYS A 320 -18.10 -19.59 -16.43
C LYS A 320 -19.13 -18.47 -16.45
N SER A 321 -18.89 -17.50 -17.31
CA SER A 321 -19.89 -16.52 -17.75
C SER A 321 -21.20 -17.25 -18.07
N GLY A 322 -22.18 -17.07 -17.18
CA GLY A 322 -23.51 -17.64 -17.32
C GLY A 322 -24.15 -17.17 -18.62
N LEU A 323 -25.25 -17.82 -19.02
CA LEU A 323 -25.91 -17.54 -20.31
C LEU A 323 -26.22 -16.04 -20.48
N TYR A 324 -26.65 -15.38 -19.39
CA TYR A 324 -26.81 -13.93 -19.31
C TYR A 324 -25.52 -13.13 -19.58
N ALA A 325 -24.38 -13.50 -18.98
CA ALA A 325 -23.13 -12.79 -19.15
C ALA A 325 -22.63 -12.86 -20.61
N LYS A 326 -22.64 -14.06 -21.21
CA LYS A 326 -22.30 -14.23 -22.64
C LYS A 326 -23.21 -13.43 -23.56
N VAL A 327 -24.51 -13.37 -23.27
CA VAL A 327 -25.46 -12.55 -24.04
C VAL A 327 -25.18 -11.05 -23.82
N SER A 328 -24.91 -10.61 -22.60
CA SER A 328 -24.57 -9.21 -22.30
C SER A 328 -23.26 -8.74 -22.94
N GLU A 329 -22.31 -9.67 -23.18
CA GLU A 329 -21.07 -9.39 -23.89
C GLU A 329 -21.25 -9.24 -25.41
N MET A 330 -22.38 -9.64 -25.99
CA MET A 330 -22.64 -9.47 -27.42
C MET A 330 -22.80 -7.99 -27.80
N LEU A 331 -22.18 -7.56 -28.91
CA LEU A 331 -22.21 -6.16 -29.38
C LEU A 331 -23.62 -5.55 -29.42
N PRO A 332 -24.66 -6.19 -29.99
CA PRO A 332 -26.01 -5.64 -30.00
C PRO A 332 -26.59 -5.40 -28.59
N VAL A 333 -26.27 -6.28 -27.64
CA VAL A 333 -26.78 -6.19 -26.26
C VAL A 333 -26.01 -5.13 -25.47
N ARG A 334 -24.69 -4.98 -25.69
CA ARG A 334 -23.94 -3.82 -25.15
C ARG A 334 -24.49 -2.51 -25.68
N VAL A 335 -24.70 -2.39 -27.00
CA VAL A 335 -25.24 -1.17 -27.63
C VAL A 335 -26.64 -0.87 -27.11
N ALA A 336 -27.54 -1.85 -27.04
CA ALA A 336 -28.87 -1.67 -26.45
C ALA A 336 -28.79 -1.26 -24.97
N SER A 337 -27.88 -1.86 -24.20
CA SER A 337 -27.65 -1.52 -22.78
C SER A 337 -27.15 -0.09 -22.59
N TYR A 338 -26.25 0.40 -23.45
CA TYR A 338 -25.82 1.81 -23.47
C TYR A 338 -26.94 2.76 -23.92
N MET A 339 -27.75 2.39 -24.92
CA MET A 339 -28.89 3.21 -25.36
C MET A 339 -30.01 3.28 -24.32
N LEU A 340 -30.19 2.23 -23.51
CA LEU A 340 -31.12 2.19 -22.38
C LEU A 340 -30.54 2.77 -21.08
N MET A 341 -29.24 3.07 -21.04
CA MET A 341 -28.56 3.58 -19.85
C MET A 341 -29.12 4.93 -19.37
N PRO A 342 -29.44 5.93 -20.22
CA PRO A 342 -30.05 7.19 -19.77
C PRO A 342 -31.40 7.04 -19.07
N TYR A 343 -32.14 5.96 -19.36
CA TYR A 343 -33.47 5.68 -18.79
C TYR A 343 -33.40 4.77 -17.56
N THR A 344 -32.53 3.75 -17.60
CA THR A 344 -32.39 2.77 -16.53
C THR A 344 -31.49 3.24 -15.38
N LEU A 345 -30.47 4.05 -15.65
CA LEU A 345 -29.53 4.53 -14.65
C LEU A 345 -30.19 5.48 -13.61
N PRO A 346 -31.07 6.43 -13.96
CA PRO A 346 -31.78 7.24 -12.97
C PRO A 346 -32.61 6.39 -12.00
N VAL A 347 -33.29 5.36 -12.50
CA VAL A 347 -34.10 4.44 -11.68
C VAL A 347 -33.22 3.57 -10.77
N GLN A 348 -32.14 2.99 -11.30
CA GLN A 348 -31.19 2.21 -10.50
C GLN A 348 -30.42 3.07 -9.48
N SER A 349 -30.13 4.33 -9.83
CA SER A 349 -29.54 5.30 -8.92
C SER A 349 -30.52 5.65 -7.79
N ALA A 350 -31.77 6.00 -8.11
CA ALA A 350 -32.80 6.31 -7.11
C ALA A 350 -33.06 5.12 -6.17
N TYR A 351 -33.18 3.89 -6.69
CA TYR A 351 -33.26 2.68 -5.88
C TYR A 351 -32.02 2.50 -4.98
N SER A 352 -30.82 2.71 -5.53
CA SER A 352 -29.59 2.57 -4.75
C SER A 352 -29.43 3.66 -3.69
N VAL A 353 -29.89 4.88 -3.94
CA VAL A 353 -29.90 5.99 -2.97
C VAL A 353 -30.91 5.68 -1.87
N ALA A 354 -32.11 5.17 -2.21
CA ALA A 354 -33.09 4.73 -1.22
C ALA A 354 -32.55 3.58 -0.34
N GLN A 355 -31.89 2.58 -0.94
CA GLN A 355 -31.27 1.48 -0.16
C GLN A 355 -30.12 1.99 0.72
N ARG A 356 -29.21 2.83 0.19
CA ARG A 356 -28.15 3.47 0.97
C ARG A 356 -28.72 4.34 2.10
N PHE A 357 -29.82 5.05 1.87
CA PHE A 357 -30.52 5.86 2.87
C PHE A 357 -31.10 4.98 3.99
N VAL A 358 -31.75 3.86 3.66
CA VAL A 358 -32.25 2.89 4.66
C VAL A 358 -31.11 2.27 5.47
N GLU A 359 -29.99 1.92 4.83
CA GLU A 359 -28.77 1.45 5.50
C GLU A 359 -28.11 2.54 6.36
N TRP A 360 -28.39 3.82 6.08
CA TRP A 360 -27.83 5.00 6.78
C TRP A 360 -28.66 5.46 7.98
N ILE A 361 -29.96 5.13 8.06
CA ILE A 361 -30.89 5.57 9.13
C ILE A 361 -30.27 5.54 10.56
N PRO A 362 -29.52 4.50 10.99
CA PRO A 362 -28.92 4.47 12.33
C PRO A 362 -27.87 5.56 12.58
N GLU A 363 -27.12 5.96 11.56
CA GLU A 363 -26.01 6.92 11.64
C GLU A 363 -26.45 8.38 11.44
N VAL A 364 -27.64 8.61 10.86
CA VAL A 364 -28.22 9.94 10.58
C VAL A 364 -28.03 10.93 11.76
N PRO A 365 -28.29 10.58 13.03
CA PRO A 365 -28.11 11.53 14.12
C PRO A 365 -26.65 11.96 14.34
N ALA A 366 -25.67 11.09 14.10
CA ALA A 366 -24.25 11.44 14.18
C ALA A 366 -23.81 12.27 12.97
N ASP A 367 -24.23 11.88 11.77
CA ASP A 367 -23.84 12.50 10.51
C ASP A 367 -24.43 13.90 10.34
N VAL A 368 -25.71 14.09 10.70
CA VAL A 368 -26.37 15.40 10.66
C VAL A 368 -25.73 16.37 11.67
N ARG A 369 -25.36 15.91 12.87
CA ARG A 369 -24.61 16.74 13.85
C ARG A 369 -23.23 17.13 13.33
N TRP A 370 -22.51 16.20 12.68
CA TRP A 370 -21.22 16.51 12.05
C TRP A 370 -21.36 17.52 10.89
N LEU A 371 -22.34 17.34 10.00
CA LEU A 371 -22.62 18.28 8.90
C LEU A 371 -22.98 19.68 9.41
N PHE A 372 -23.80 19.80 10.46
CA PHE A 372 -24.07 21.10 11.08
C PHE A 372 -22.82 21.71 11.77
N GLY A 373 -21.93 20.89 12.32
CA GLY A 373 -20.63 21.33 12.84
C GLY A 373 -19.77 21.95 11.74
N VAL A 374 -19.52 21.21 10.66
CA VAL A 374 -18.73 21.68 9.51
C VAL A 374 -19.35 22.94 8.87
N ALA A 375 -20.67 22.94 8.65
CA ALA A 375 -21.37 24.12 8.13
C ALA A 375 -21.25 25.34 9.06
N GLY A 376 -21.32 25.12 10.38
CA GLY A 376 -21.14 26.16 11.39
C GLY A 376 -19.69 26.68 11.49
N GLU A 377 -18.69 25.84 11.20
CA GLU A 377 -17.28 26.24 11.12
C GLU A 377 -16.98 27.02 9.85
N VAL A 378 -17.43 26.54 8.68
CA VAL A 378 -17.32 27.27 7.40
C VAL A 378 -18.04 28.62 7.48
N TYR A 379 -19.25 28.67 8.03
CA TYR A 379 -19.97 29.93 8.27
C TYR A 379 -19.18 30.87 9.20
N ARG A 380 -18.61 30.34 10.30
CA ARG A 380 -17.80 31.13 11.25
C ARG A 380 -16.49 31.64 10.63
N GLN A 381 -15.86 30.88 9.75
CA GLN A 381 -14.68 31.31 8.99
C GLN A 381 -15.06 32.41 7.99
N ALA A 382 -16.10 32.21 7.19
CA ALA A 382 -16.60 33.21 6.24
C ALA A 382 -17.01 34.52 6.94
N TRP A 383 -17.74 34.44 8.06
CA TRP A 383 -18.19 35.60 8.83
C TRP A 383 -17.02 36.35 9.50
N LYS A 384 -16.02 35.63 10.03
CA LYS A 384 -14.77 36.26 10.51
C LYS A 384 -13.99 36.95 9.38
N GLY A 385 -14.04 36.40 8.16
CA GLY A 385 -13.52 37.05 6.96
C GLY A 385 -14.23 38.36 6.57
N GLN A 386 -15.43 38.62 7.13
CA GLN A 386 -16.17 39.87 6.92
C GLN A 386 -16.04 40.89 8.06
N SER A 387 -15.40 40.56 9.19
CA SER A 387 -15.52 41.36 10.42
C SER A 387 -14.24 42.10 10.87
N VAL A 388 -13.40 42.59 9.94
CA VAL A 388 -12.47 43.72 10.21
C VAL A 388 -12.40 44.67 9.01
N HIS A 389 -13.43 45.51 8.85
CA HIS A 389 -13.31 46.79 8.15
C HIS A 389 -13.45 47.95 9.15
N SER A 390 -12.49 48.05 10.08
CA SER A 390 -12.24 49.33 10.75
C SER A 390 -11.69 50.31 9.73
N ILE A 391 -12.31 51.49 9.61
CA ILE A 391 -11.91 52.51 8.63
C ILE A 391 -10.53 53.06 9.00
N SER A 392 -9.54 52.79 8.16
CA SER A 392 -8.25 53.47 8.12
C SER A 392 -7.89 53.73 6.66
N GLU A 393 -7.33 54.90 6.37
CA GLU A 393 -7.23 55.44 5.01
C GLU A 393 -6.28 54.65 4.08
N PRO A 394 -6.55 54.62 2.76
CA PRO A 394 -5.72 53.90 1.79
C PRO A 394 -4.39 54.63 1.54
N CYS A 395 -3.37 54.31 2.33
CA CYS A 395 -2.01 54.79 2.09
C CYS A 395 -1.45 54.24 0.76
N LEU A 396 -1.30 55.13 -0.23
CA LEU A 396 -0.86 54.82 -1.59
C LEU A 396 0.58 54.29 -1.62
N ARG A 397 0.76 52.97 -1.78
CA ARG A 397 2.05 52.38 -2.15
C ARG A 397 2.41 52.75 -3.59
N LYS A 398 3.19 53.82 -3.76
CA LYS A 398 3.97 54.04 -4.98
C LYS A 398 5.03 52.94 -5.11
N CYS A 399 5.23 52.45 -6.33
CA CYS A 399 6.39 51.63 -6.65
C CYS A 399 7.66 52.48 -6.55
N LEU A 400 8.68 51.98 -5.86
CA LEU A 400 10.08 52.39 -6.01
C LEU A 400 10.95 51.13 -6.03
N SER A 401 11.96 51.16 -6.88
CA SER A 401 12.91 50.07 -7.09
C SER A 401 14.24 50.38 -6.40
N GLU A 402 14.97 49.31 -6.06
CA GLU A 402 16.37 49.30 -5.61
C GLU A 402 16.70 49.88 -4.20
N PRO A 403 17.83 49.45 -3.59
CA PRO A 403 18.11 49.64 -2.17
C PRO A 403 19.09 50.80 -1.87
N PRO A 404 19.13 51.31 -0.62
CA PRO A 404 20.11 52.31 -0.19
C PRO A 404 21.50 51.72 0.09
N LEU A 405 22.55 52.46 -0.28
CA LEU A 405 23.94 52.29 0.19
C LEU A 405 24.25 53.28 1.33
N PRO A 406 25.19 52.97 2.24
CA PRO A 406 25.50 53.81 3.40
C PRO A 406 26.68 54.79 3.18
N SER A 407 26.65 55.91 3.92
CA SER A 407 27.75 56.86 4.16
C SER A 407 27.49 57.51 5.55
N GLU A 408 28.43 57.98 6.38
CA GLU A 408 29.91 57.91 6.51
C GLU A 408 30.19 57.72 8.04
N CYS A 409 31.38 57.42 8.59
CA CYS A 409 32.80 57.52 8.21
C CYS A 409 33.53 56.22 8.70
N ASP A 410 34.81 55.90 8.47
CA ASP A 410 36.02 56.73 8.28
C ASP A 410 37.04 56.18 7.25
N SER A 411 38.06 56.99 6.97
CA SER A 411 39.12 56.92 5.93
C SER A 411 39.85 55.60 5.62
N ALA A 412 40.02 55.31 4.32
CA ALA A 412 41.31 55.03 3.64
C ALA A 412 41.18 55.06 2.09
N MET A 413 42.30 55.18 1.35
CA MET A 413 42.38 55.44 -0.12
C MET A 413 43.40 54.50 -0.81
N PRO A 414 43.49 54.37 -2.16
CA PRO A 414 42.62 54.84 -3.25
C PRO A 414 42.28 53.79 -4.37
N ARG A 415 41.33 54.18 -5.27
CA ARG A 415 41.12 53.93 -6.74
C ARG A 415 41.87 52.76 -7.47
N ASP A 416 41.27 52.04 -8.44
CA ASP A 416 40.89 52.56 -9.79
C ASP A 416 39.72 51.85 -10.55
N ILE A 417 38.89 52.69 -11.20
CA ILE A 417 38.27 52.64 -12.57
C ILE A 417 37.80 51.29 -13.20
N LEU A 418 36.46 51.08 -13.24
CA LEU A 418 35.52 50.93 -14.39
C LEU A 418 35.97 50.31 -15.78
N PRO A 419 35.05 49.82 -16.65
CA PRO A 419 33.74 49.14 -16.42
C PRO A 419 33.26 48.05 -17.45
N ALA A 420 32.26 47.27 -17.04
CA ALA A 420 31.02 46.86 -17.77
C ALA A 420 30.99 46.00 -19.07
N LEU A 421 29.77 45.46 -19.32
CA LEU A 421 29.22 44.78 -20.52
C LEU A 421 29.72 43.34 -20.83
N SER A 422 28.95 42.45 -21.48
CA SER A 422 27.56 41.98 -21.25
C SER A 422 27.20 40.86 -22.25
N SER A 423 26.64 39.74 -21.76
CA SER A 423 25.67 38.83 -22.42
C SER A 423 25.96 38.16 -23.79
N PHE A 424 25.76 36.82 -23.85
CA PHE A 424 25.69 35.93 -25.04
C PHE A 424 27.02 35.78 -25.85
N ASP A 425 27.29 34.66 -26.54
CA ASP A 425 26.36 33.70 -27.16
C ASP A 425 26.83 32.21 -27.20
N LEU A 426 26.08 31.33 -27.86
CA LEU A 426 26.25 29.87 -27.93
C LEU A 426 27.36 29.37 -28.89
N HIS A 427 28.14 28.37 -28.41
CA HIS A 427 28.49 27.06 -29.03
C HIS A 427 29.76 26.50 -28.34
N GLY A 428 30.03 25.20 -28.23
CA GLY A 428 29.30 24.00 -28.65
C GLY A 428 30.26 22.94 -29.23
N ASN A 429 30.15 21.67 -28.80
CA ASN A 429 30.97 20.49 -29.23
C ASN A 429 32.46 20.53 -28.77
N TYR A 430 33.18 19.42 -28.55
CA TYR A 430 32.87 18.03 -28.14
C TYR A 430 34.21 17.34 -27.73
N TRP A 431 34.19 16.36 -26.81
CA TRP A 431 35.33 15.47 -26.42
C TRP A 431 36.52 16.19 -25.71
N GLU A 432 37.35 15.56 -24.87
CA GLU A 432 37.73 14.13 -24.72
C GLU A 432 37.60 13.55 -23.29
N ILE A 433 37.70 12.22 -23.18
CA ILE A 433 37.66 11.38 -21.97
C ILE A 433 38.46 10.08 -22.27
N PRO A 434 39.13 9.37 -21.32
CA PRO A 434 39.92 9.78 -20.15
C PRO A 434 41.36 9.16 -20.18
N LYS A 435 42.12 9.31 -19.09
CA LYS A 435 42.91 8.27 -18.36
C LYS A 435 43.88 8.92 -17.37
N SER A 436 44.41 8.28 -16.32
CA SER A 436 43.98 7.21 -15.39
C SER A 436 45.17 6.94 -14.44
N THR A 437 44.96 6.24 -13.30
CA THR A 437 46.01 5.50 -12.53
C THR A 437 47.17 6.32 -11.90
N SER A 438 47.80 5.94 -10.78
CA SER A 438 47.61 4.85 -9.79
C SER A 438 48.52 5.05 -8.55
N SER A 439 48.37 4.19 -7.51
CA SER A 439 49.41 3.81 -6.51
C SER A 439 49.85 4.87 -5.46
N SER A 440 49.55 4.73 -4.16
CA SER A 440 50.19 3.87 -3.10
C SER A 440 51.53 4.42 -2.55
N ALA A 441 51.97 4.21 -1.30
CA ALA A 441 51.52 3.30 -0.22
C ALA A 441 51.83 3.81 1.24
N HIS A 442 51.58 2.95 2.23
CA HIS A 442 51.90 3.00 3.69
C HIS A 442 53.43 3.10 4.01
N PRO A 443 53.95 3.31 5.28
CA PRO A 443 53.45 2.71 6.53
C PRO A 443 53.69 3.31 7.97
N HIS A 444 52.81 2.87 8.89
CA HIS A 444 52.97 2.56 10.34
C HIS A 444 53.34 3.60 11.45
N PRO A 445 52.91 3.38 12.74
CA PRO A 445 53.09 4.28 13.92
C PRO A 445 54.14 3.68 14.93
N PRO A 446 54.06 3.63 16.30
CA PRO A 446 52.90 3.46 17.25
C PRO A 446 53.00 4.19 18.65
N LEU A 447 52.15 3.78 19.62
CA LEU A 447 52.25 3.88 21.12
C LEU A 447 52.06 5.23 21.88
N ILE A 448 51.03 5.29 22.76
CA ILE A 448 51.10 5.39 24.26
C ILE A 448 49.69 5.69 24.84
N ALA A 449 49.41 5.15 26.04
CA ALA A 449 48.26 5.44 26.93
C ALA A 449 48.65 5.03 28.38
N PRO A 450 47.82 5.19 29.44
CA PRO A 450 46.63 6.02 29.63
C PRO A 450 46.80 7.00 30.84
N SER A 451 45.74 7.71 31.28
CA SER A 451 45.48 7.95 32.72
C SER A 451 44.17 8.70 33.01
N SER A 452 43.60 8.41 34.18
CA SER A 452 42.55 9.18 34.89
C SER A 452 42.89 9.17 36.38
N PRO A 453 42.50 10.20 37.15
CA PRO A 453 42.00 9.92 38.50
C PRO A 453 40.79 10.80 38.90
N GLN A 454 40.29 10.57 40.12
CA GLN A 454 39.02 11.08 40.67
C GLN A 454 39.21 12.34 41.54
N GLN A 455 38.13 13.11 41.75
CA GLN A 455 37.75 13.58 43.11
C GLN A 455 36.25 13.93 43.20
N VAL A 456 35.81 14.38 44.38
CA VAL A 456 34.67 13.75 45.07
C VAL A 456 34.03 14.70 46.12
N CYS A 457 32.69 14.82 46.13
CA CYS A 457 31.80 15.19 47.26
C CYS A 457 30.33 14.91 46.82
N PHE A 458 29.43 14.20 47.54
CA PHE A 458 28.97 14.26 48.96
C PHE A 458 28.17 15.54 49.28
N PHE A 459 27.03 15.55 49.98
CA PHE A 459 26.16 14.54 50.67
C PHE A 459 24.72 15.16 50.79
N VAL A 460 23.55 14.58 51.21
CA VAL A 460 23.03 13.39 51.97
C VAL A 460 21.80 12.83 51.16
N GLY A 461 21.24 11.61 51.29
CA GLY A 461 20.29 11.05 52.32
C GLY A 461 19.04 11.92 52.61
N SER A 462 17.83 11.42 52.94
CA SER A 462 17.30 10.09 53.34
C SER A 462 15.84 9.95 52.80
N GLN A 463 15.23 8.81 52.42
CA GLN A 463 15.04 7.49 53.08
C GLN A 463 14.26 7.58 54.42
N ASP A 464 13.28 6.71 54.76
CA ASP A 464 12.99 5.38 54.16
C ASP A 464 11.55 4.83 54.39
N GLU A 465 11.27 3.73 53.67
CA GLU A 465 10.42 2.55 53.98
C GLU A 465 8.91 2.60 54.33
N SER A 466 8.26 1.48 53.93
CA SER A 466 6.95 0.99 54.36
C SER A 466 7.00 -0.53 54.59
N PRO A 467 6.45 -1.08 55.69
CA PRO A 467 6.22 -2.52 55.80
C PRO A 467 4.75 -2.90 56.05
N SER A 468 4.27 -3.94 55.36
CA SER A 468 3.03 -4.68 55.70
C SER A 468 3.29 -5.66 56.87
N PRO A 469 2.24 -6.15 57.56
CA PRO A 469 1.73 -7.47 57.19
C PRO A 469 0.20 -7.65 57.29
N ALA A 470 -0.26 -8.84 56.87
CA ALA A 470 -1.64 -9.35 56.93
C ALA A 470 -1.96 -9.97 58.34
N PRO A 471 -3.09 -10.70 58.60
CA PRO A 471 -4.22 -11.05 57.72
C PRO A 471 -5.64 -10.97 58.33
N GLN A 472 -6.66 -11.11 57.48
CA GLN A 472 -7.82 -12.00 57.70
C GLN A 472 -8.49 -12.37 56.37
#